data_AF-A0A9D4ZAP2-F1
#
_entry.id   AF-A0A9D4ZAP2-F1
#
_cell.length_a   1.000
_cell.length_b   1.000
_cell.length_c   1.000
_cell.angle_alpha   90.00
_cell.angle_beta   90.00
_cell.angle_gamma   90.00
#
_symmetry.space_group_name_H-M   'P 1'
#
loop_
_entity.id
_entity.type
_entity.pdbx_description
1 polymer ?
#
loop_
_entity_poly.entity_id
_entity_poly.type
_entity_poly.pdbx_seq_one_letter_code
_entity_poly.pdbx_strand_id
1 'polypeptide(L)'
;MKASEYEEVSTFLERSDGGKASNMEGARSRFPQVSIDTLLAIQCQLHTRRLRLSHHKHRQPHLVQQYIARYEEGEDILSISKAYEINPCLLARILLEHLFGLTKQQITDCLKDPGRLPKDIVKQVSHDHASSVSQWVLGDINAGIQNLSHISWERLHNDLYNCMDNDNATSPYIELIRRVTGIEYEAHLYYQLRELGIPFQTENDLRAAGFSKTPDVKLEVPIAVKGRVVNWIDSKASFGDEFNHKNQAELQFQRYRSACL
;
A
#
# COMPACT_ATOMS: atom_id res chain seq x y z
N MET A 1 0.38 -24.47 1.13
CA MET A 1 0.18 -24.70 -0.31
C MET A 1 1.51 -25.05 -0.94
N LYS A 2 1.56 -25.99 -1.90
CA LYS A 2 2.80 -26.28 -2.65
C LYS A 2 3.04 -25.17 -3.70
N ALA A 3 4.29 -24.91 -4.07
CA ALA A 3 4.62 -23.84 -5.03
C ALA A 3 3.92 -24.00 -6.39
N SER A 4 3.87 -25.24 -6.92
CA SER A 4 3.18 -25.54 -8.18
C SER A 4 1.67 -25.27 -8.11
N GLU A 5 1.03 -25.61 -6.99
CA GLU A 5 -0.40 -25.36 -6.76
C GLU A 5 -0.68 -23.85 -6.68
N TYR A 6 0.20 -23.08 -6.02
CA TYR A 6 0.11 -21.63 -5.98
C TYR A 6 0.22 -21.00 -7.38
N GLU A 7 1.14 -21.49 -8.20
CA GLU A 7 1.37 -20.96 -9.55
C GLU A 7 0.17 -21.23 -10.49
N GLU A 8 -0.43 -22.42 -10.40
CA GLU A 8 -1.66 -22.76 -11.12
C GLU A 8 -2.85 -21.87 -10.72
N VAL A 9 -3.05 -21.68 -9.40
CA VAL A 9 -4.11 -20.81 -8.86
C VAL A 9 -3.88 -19.37 -9.29
N SER A 10 -2.66 -18.87 -9.16
CA SER A 10 -2.30 -17.49 -9.51
C SER A 10 -2.54 -17.22 -11.00
N THR A 11 -2.09 -18.12 -11.87
CA THR A 11 -2.30 -18.01 -13.32
C THR A 11 -3.78 -17.98 -13.69
N PHE A 12 -4.62 -18.77 -13.01
CA PHE A 12 -6.06 -18.78 -13.24
C PHE A 12 -6.72 -17.46 -12.81
N LEU A 13 -6.34 -16.94 -11.64
CA LEU A 13 -6.88 -15.71 -11.10
C LEU A 13 -6.45 -14.48 -11.91
N GLU A 14 -5.19 -14.44 -12.38
CA GLU A 14 -4.68 -13.34 -13.21
C GLU A 14 -5.40 -13.22 -14.57
N ARG A 15 -5.72 -14.36 -15.21
CA ARG A 15 -6.46 -14.41 -16.48
C ARG A 15 -7.90 -13.94 -16.36
N SER A 16 -8.47 -14.03 -15.16
CA SER A 16 -9.87 -13.69 -14.89
C SER A 16 -10.08 -12.21 -14.56
N ASP A 17 -9.00 -11.47 -14.30
CA ASP A 17 -9.01 -10.11 -13.74
C ASP A 17 -9.04 -8.99 -14.81
N GLY A 18 -9.42 -9.32 -16.04
CA GLY A 18 -9.61 -8.39 -17.17
C GLY A 18 -10.85 -7.50 -17.04
N GLY A 19 -11.02 -6.84 -15.90
CA GLY A 19 -12.02 -5.79 -15.68
C GLY A 19 -13.45 -6.27 -15.37
N LYS A 20 -13.69 -7.56 -15.12
CA LYS A 20 -15.00 -8.07 -14.67
C LYS A 20 -14.84 -8.93 -13.42
N ALA A 21 -15.88 -8.89 -12.58
CA ALA A 21 -15.99 -9.52 -11.26
C ALA A 21 -15.08 -10.73 -11.08
N SER A 22 -14.29 -10.72 -10.01
CA SER A 22 -13.45 -11.85 -9.58
C SER A 22 -14.11 -13.17 -9.94
N ASN A 23 -13.50 -13.99 -10.80
CA ASN A 23 -14.00 -15.32 -11.13
C ASN A 23 -13.76 -16.29 -9.96
N MET A 24 -14.21 -15.89 -8.77
CA MET A 24 -14.04 -16.60 -7.53
C MET A 24 -14.87 -17.88 -7.53
N GLU A 25 -16.03 -17.85 -8.19
CA GLU A 25 -16.87 -19.05 -8.38
C GLU A 25 -16.17 -20.09 -9.27
N GLY A 26 -15.54 -19.64 -10.36
CA GLY A 26 -14.72 -20.51 -11.21
C GLY A 26 -13.47 -21.00 -10.48
N ALA A 27 -12.83 -20.15 -9.69
CA ALA A 27 -11.67 -20.53 -8.88
C ALA A 27 -12.04 -21.59 -7.83
N ARG A 28 -13.19 -21.42 -7.15
CA ARG A 28 -13.72 -22.39 -6.19
C ARG A 28 -14.06 -23.72 -6.84
N SER A 29 -14.64 -23.69 -8.04
CA SER A 29 -14.97 -24.90 -8.80
C SER A 29 -13.72 -25.62 -9.32
N ARG A 30 -12.68 -24.88 -9.72
CA ARG A 30 -11.44 -25.43 -10.26
C ARG A 30 -10.49 -25.93 -9.18
N PHE A 31 -10.46 -25.29 -8.02
CA PHE A 31 -9.58 -25.58 -6.90
C PHE A 31 -10.37 -25.84 -5.60
N PRO A 32 -11.24 -26.87 -5.56
CA PRO A 32 -12.11 -27.13 -4.42
C PRO A 32 -11.35 -27.52 -3.13
N GLN A 33 -10.09 -27.93 -3.27
CA GLN A 33 -9.20 -28.24 -2.15
C GLN A 33 -8.61 -27.01 -1.45
N VAL A 34 -8.71 -25.84 -2.08
CA VAL A 34 -8.18 -24.57 -1.55
C VAL A 34 -9.32 -23.80 -0.88
N SER A 35 -9.10 -23.33 0.35
CA SER A 35 -10.13 -22.56 1.06
C SER A 35 -10.43 -21.25 0.34
N ILE A 36 -11.68 -20.78 0.46
CA ILE A 36 -12.10 -19.49 -0.13
C ILE A 36 -11.24 -18.32 0.37
N ASP A 37 -10.87 -18.32 1.65
CA ASP A 37 -10.01 -17.29 2.25
C ASP A 37 -8.63 -17.28 1.61
N THR A 38 -8.09 -18.47 1.29
CA THR A 38 -6.80 -18.59 0.60
C THR A 38 -6.90 -18.04 -0.82
N LEU A 39 -7.96 -18.36 -1.55
CA LEU A 39 -8.18 -17.85 -2.91
C LEU A 39 -8.31 -16.32 -2.93
N LEU A 40 -9.06 -15.76 -1.97
CA LEU A 40 -9.20 -14.32 -1.78
C LEU A 40 -7.87 -13.65 -1.43
N ALA A 41 -7.10 -14.23 -0.51
CA ALA A 41 -5.79 -13.72 -0.13
C ALA A 41 -4.83 -13.67 -1.33
N ILE A 42 -4.80 -14.74 -2.15
CA ILE A 42 -4.00 -14.80 -3.37
C ILE A 42 -4.46 -13.73 -4.36
N GLN A 43 -5.77 -13.61 -4.61
CA GLN A 43 -6.30 -12.61 -5.53
C GLN A 43 -5.96 -11.18 -5.10
N CYS A 44 -6.18 -10.82 -3.84
CA CYS A 44 -5.86 -9.50 -3.29
C CYS A 44 -4.36 -9.19 -3.42
N GLN A 45 -3.50 -10.19 -3.21
CA GLN A 45 -2.05 -10.05 -3.35
C GLN A 45 -1.62 -9.79 -4.79
N LEU A 46 -2.17 -10.55 -5.75
CA LEU A 46 -1.88 -10.39 -7.18
C LEU A 46 -2.35 -9.03 -7.69
N HIS A 47 -3.55 -8.62 -7.30
CA HIS A 47 -4.11 -7.30 -7.62
C HIS A 47 -3.22 -6.18 -7.08
N THR A 48 -2.88 -6.22 -5.79
CA THR A 48 -1.98 -5.25 -5.14
C THR A 48 -0.60 -5.21 -5.82
N ARG A 49 -0.05 -6.37 -6.20
CA ARG A 49 1.24 -6.46 -6.89
C ARG A 49 1.20 -5.77 -8.26
N ARG A 50 0.15 -6.03 -9.06
CA ARG A 50 -0.02 -5.40 -10.38
C ARG A 50 -0.06 -3.88 -10.26
N LEU A 51 -0.86 -3.38 -9.32
CA LEU A 51 -1.00 -1.95 -9.05
C LEU A 51 0.31 -1.31 -8.59
N ARG A 52 1.08 -1.97 -7.72
CA ARG A 52 2.42 -1.50 -7.30
C ARG A 52 3.41 -1.43 -8.48
N LEU A 53 3.33 -2.37 -9.41
CA LEU A 53 4.19 -2.38 -10.60
C LEU A 53 3.83 -1.26 -11.59
N SER A 54 2.55 -0.89 -11.72
CA SER A 54 2.12 0.23 -12.57
C SER A 54 2.19 1.60 -11.88
N HIS A 55 2.28 1.65 -10.55
CA HIS A 55 2.24 2.88 -9.73
C HIS A 55 3.13 4.02 -10.25
N HIS A 56 4.37 3.73 -10.64
CA HIS A 56 5.32 4.74 -11.12
C HIS A 56 4.87 5.38 -12.45
N LYS A 57 4.12 4.67 -13.29
CA LYS A 57 3.63 5.17 -14.58
C LYS A 57 2.63 6.30 -14.39
N HIS A 58 1.77 6.20 -13.39
CA HIS A 58 0.73 7.19 -13.10
C HIS A 58 1.28 8.54 -12.61
N ARG A 59 2.58 8.62 -12.30
CA ARG A 59 3.27 9.88 -11.96
C ARG A 59 3.98 10.52 -13.15
N GLN A 60 3.84 9.96 -14.36
CA GLN A 60 4.39 10.56 -15.57
C GLN A 60 3.62 11.85 -15.91
N PRO A 61 4.30 12.97 -16.24
CA PRO A 61 3.65 14.27 -16.38
C PRO A 61 2.44 14.29 -17.32
N HIS A 62 2.54 13.63 -18.48
CA HIS A 62 1.44 13.58 -19.45
C HIS A 62 0.18 12.87 -18.93
N LEU A 63 0.33 11.83 -18.09
CA LEU A 63 -0.81 11.14 -17.48
C LEU A 63 -1.43 12.00 -16.38
N VAL A 64 -0.59 12.65 -15.56
CA VAL A 64 -1.07 13.57 -14.51
C VAL A 64 -1.88 14.71 -15.14
N GLN A 65 -1.40 15.30 -16.23
CA GLN A 65 -2.12 16.33 -16.98
C GLN A 65 -3.47 15.83 -17.51
N GLN A 66 -3.53 14.59 -18.03
CA GLN A 66 -4.80 13.98 -18.44
C GLN A 66 -5.78 13.78 -17.28
N TYR A 67 -5.29 13.35 -16.11
CA TYR A 67 -6.13 13.20 -14.93
C TYR A 67 -6.71 14.52 -14.46
N ILE A 68 -5.88 15.56 -14.44
CA ILE A 68 -6.30 16.92 -14.10
C ILE A 68 -7.37 17.41 -15.07
N ALA A 69 -7.12 17.33 -16.39
CA ALA A 69 -8.06 17.78 -17.41
C ALA A 69 -9.44 17.10 -17.28
N ARG A 70 -9.47 15.76 -17.15
CA ARG A 70 -10.73 15.02 -16.98
C ARG A 70 -11.45 15.37 -15.68
N TYR A 71 -10.70 15.62 -14.61
CA TYR A 71 -11.27 16.04 -13.33
C TYR A 71 -11.87 17.45 -13.40
N GLU A 72 -11.20 18.37 -14.08
CA GLU A 72 -11.69 19.74 -14.33
C GLU A 72 -12.93 19.75 -15.23
N GLU A 73 -13.00 18.84 -16.22
CA GLU A 73 -14.19 18.62 -17.07
C GLU A 73 -15.42 18.09 -16.31
N GLY A 74 -15.24 17.65 -15.06
CA GLY A 74 -16.34 17.24 -14.18
C GLY A 74 -16.42 15.73 -13.91
N GLU A 75 -15.52 14.91 -14.46
CA GLU A 75 -15.47 13.48 -14.12
C GLU A 75 -15.04 13.27 -12.66
N ASP A 76 -15.68 12.33 -11.96
CA ASP A 76 -15.28 11.97 -10.60
C ASP A 76 -14.01 11.11 -10.57
N ILE A 77 -13.29 11.14 -9.45
CA ILE A 77 -12.01 10.43 -9.30
C ILE A 77 -12.18 8.91 -9.48
N LEU A 78 -13.32 8.34 -9.08
CA LEU A 78 -13.56 6.90 -9.18
C LEU A 78 -13.76 6.47 -10.64
N SER A 79 -14.43 7.26 -11.46
CA SER A 79 -14.60 7.05 -12.89
C SER A 79 -13.26 7.12 -13.64
N ILE A 80 -12.45 8.14 -13.34
CA ILE A 80 -11.10 8.25 -13.92
C ILE A 80 -10.23 7.07 -13.47
N SER A 81 -10.31 6.69 -12.18
CA SER A 81 -9.57 5.56 -11.62
C SER A 81 -9.86 4.25 -12.35
N LYS A 82 -11.13 3.97 -12.64
CA LYS A 82 -11.55 2.79 -13.41
C LYS A 82 -11.04 2.81 -14.83
N ALA A 83 -11.09 3.97 -15.50
CA ALA A 83 -10.65 4.10 -16.90
C ALA A 83 -9.15 3.83 -17.09
N TYR A 84 -8.33 4.15 -16.07
CA TYR A 84 -6.88 3.98 -16.12
C TYR A 84 -6.35 2.82 -15.27
N GLU A 85 -7.24 1.99 -14.70
CA GLU A 85 -6.89 0.86 -13.81
C GLU A 85 -5.92 1.25 -12.69
N ILE A 86 -6.15 2.42 -12.07
CA ILE A 86 -5.36 2.95 -10.95
C ILE A 86 -6.20 2.91 -9.68
N ASN A 87 -5.60 2.69 -8.50
CA ASN A 87 -6.33 2.79 -7.24
C ASN A 87 -6.95 4.18 -7.04
N PRO A 88 -8.22 4.28 -6.62
CA PRO A 88 -8.88 5.56 -6.38
C PRO A 88 -8.13 6.46 -5.39
N CYS A 89 -7.66 5.91 -4.25
CA CYS A 89 -6.89 6.73 -3.30
C CYS A 89 -5.52 7.13 -3.86
N LEU A 90 -4.90 6.32 -4.72
CA LEU A 90 -3.65 6.71 -5.37
C LEU A 90 -3.86 7.87 -6.35
N LEU A 91 -4.92 7.81 -7.16
CA LEU A 91 -5.28 8.90 -8.06
C LEU A 91 -5.60 10.18 -7.27
N ALA A 92 -6.38 10.05 -6.18
CA ALA A 92 -6.66 11.15 -5.27
C ALA A 92 -5.37 11.76 -4.70
N ARG A 93 -4.37 10.96 -4.33
CA ARG A 93 -3.05 11.48 -3.89
C ARG A 93 -2.38 12.30 -4.98
N ILE A 94 -2.38 11.82 -6.21
CA ILE A 94 -1.75 12.51 -7.35
C ILE A 94 -2.47 13.84 -7.61
N LEU A 95 -3.80 13.84 -7.64
CA LEU A 95 -4.60 15.04 -7.84
C LEU A 95 -4.40 16.04 -6.68
N LEU A 96 -4.42 15.58 -5.43
CA LEU A 96 -4.21 16.44 -4.27
C LEU A 96 -2.81 17.09 -4.26
N GLU A 97 -1.79 16.36 -4.68
CA GLU A 97 -0.42 16.84 -4.81
C GLU A 97 -0.30 17.93 -5.89
N HIS A 98 -0.89 17.73 -7.07
CA HIS A 98 -0.68 18.61 -8.23
C HIS A 98 -1.68 19.77 -8.33
N LEU A 99 -2.93 19.58 -7.92
CA LEU A 99 -3.95 20.62 -7.95
C LEU A 99 -3.81 21.60 -6.77
N PHE A 100 -3.41 21.09 -5.60
CA PHE A 100 -3.44 21.86 -4.36
C PHE A 100 -2.07 21.99 -3.68
N GLY A 101 -1.00 21.42 -4.26
CA GLY A 101 0.36 21.52 -3.72
C GLY A 101 0.54 20.87 -2.34
N LEU A 102 -0.33 19.93 -1.98
CA LEU A 102 -0.31 19.35 -0.64
C LEU A 102 0.94 18.50 -0.40
N THR A 103 1.51 18.63 0.79
CA THR A 103 2.59 17.76 1.23
C THR A 103 2.10 16.33 1.44
N LYS A 104 3.01 15.35 1.36
CA LYS A 104 2.69 13.93 1.60
C LYS A 104 1.98 13.68 2.93
N GLN A 105 2.33 14.44 3.97
CA GLN A 105 1.71 14.34 5.28
C GLN A 105 0.28 14.87 5.25
N GLN A 106 0.06 16.08 4.70
CA GLN A 106 -1.28 16.66 4.54
C GLN A 106 -2.20 15.75 3.73
N ILE A 107 -1.74 15.22 2.60
CA ILE A 107 -2.51 14.27 1.78
C ILE A 107 -2.89 13.03 2.60
N THR A 108 -1.95 12.49 3.37
CA THR A 108 -2.21 11.32 4.21
C THR A 108 -3.24 11.60 5.30
N ASP A 109 -3.21 12.79 5.90
CA ASP A 109 -4.18 13.18 6.91
C ASP A 109 -5.56 13.45 6.30
N CYS A 110 -5.63 14.04 5.10
CA CYS A 110 -6.88 14.26 4.36
C CYS A 110 -7.52 12.95 3.92
N LEU A 111 -6.73 11.96 3.50
CA LEU A 111 -7.27 10.65 3.16
C LEU A 111 -7.75 9.88 4.39
N LYS A 112 -7.14 10.08 5.57
CA LYS A 112 -7.68 9.50 6.81
C LYS A 112 -8.98 10.16 7.26
N ASP A 113 -9.09 11.47 7.01
CA ASP A 113 -10.20 12.30 7.44
C ASP A 113 -10.30 13.50 6.48
N PRO A 114 -11.19 13.44 5.47
CA PRO A 114 -11.36 14.53 4.52
C PRO A 114 -11.66 15.88 5.17
N GLY A 115 -12.22 15.90 6.39
CA GLY A 115 -12.42 17.11 7.20
C GLY A 115 -11.15 17.89 7.56
N ARG A 116 -9.97 17.26 7.41
CA ARG A 116 -8.65 17.87 7.66
C ARG A 116 -8.05 18.60 6.47
N LEU A 117 -8.78 18.68 5.35
CA LEU A 117 -8.35 19.48 4.20
C LEU A 117 -8.00 20.91 4.65
N PRO A 118 -6.75 21.38 4.41
CA PRO A 118 -6.35 22.69 4.88
C PRO A 118 -7.24 23.79 4.29
N LYS A 119 -8.02 24.46 5.14
CA LYS A 119 -8.97 25.51 4.72
C LYS A 119 -8.28 26.73 4.08
N ASP A 120 -6.99 26.91 4.36
CA ASP A 120 -6.18 28.02 3.85
C ASP A 120 -5.61 27.79 2.43
N ILE A 121 -5.83 26.62 1.81
CA ILE A 121 -5.45 26.37 0.41
C ILE A 121 -6.07 27.41 -0.52
N VAL A 122 -7.28 27.89 -0.20
CA VAL A 122 -7.96 28.96 -0.94
C VAL A 122 -7.21 30.30 -0.85
N LYS A 123 -6.50 30.59 0.25
CA LYS A 123 -5.79 31.86 0.45
C LYS A 123 -4.36 31.84 -0.09
N GLN A 124 -3.74 30.67 -0.14
CA GLN A 124 -2.36 30.50 -0.58
C GLN A 124 -2.18 30.52 -2.11
N VAL A 125 -3.25 30.23 -2.85
CA VAL A 125 -3.27 30.34 -4.31
C VAL A 125 -3.26 31.81 -4.78
N SER A 126 -3.61 32.76 -3.90
CA SER A 126 -3.76 34.17 -4.29
C SER A 126 -2.54 35.05 -4.03
N HIS A 127 -1.51 34.67 -3.25
CA HIS A 127 -0.43 35.62 -2.96
C HIS A 127 1.04 35.17 -2.86
N ASP A 128 1.43 33.94 -2.49
CA ASP A 128 2.84 33.72 -2.11
C ASP A 128 3.41 32.33 -2.46
N HIS A 129 3.83 32.07 -3.71
CA HIS A 129 4.60 30.84 -4.01
C HIS A 129 5.71 31.05 -5.06
N ALA A 130 6.82 31.66 -4.65
CA ALA A 130 8.05 31.75 -5.48
C ALA A 130 9.28 31.05 -4.87
N SER A 131 9.25 30.54 -3.63
CA SER A 131 10.50 30.27 -2.91
C SER A 131 10.79 28.82 -2.49
N SER A 132 9.91 27.84 -2.74
CA SER A 132 10.24 26.43 -2.40
C SER A 132 9.60 25.38 -3.30
N VAL A 133 9.42 25.69 -4.59
CA VAL A 133 8.95 24.72 -5.58
C VAL A 133 10.04 24.55 -6.64
N SER A 134 10.47 23.32 -6.88
CA SER A 134 11.51 23.03 -7.87
C SER A 134 11.12 23.56 -9.25
N GLN A 135 12.07 24.20 -9.91
CA GLN A 135 11.94 25.11 -11.07
C GLN A 135 11.18 24.56 -12.30
N TRP A 136 10.93 23.24 -12.35
CA TRP A 136 10.17 22.54 -13.39
C TRP A 136 8.66 22.47 -13.11
N VAL A 137 8.23 22.65 -11.85
CA VAL A 137 6.83 22.56 -11.44
C VAL A 137 6.12 23.93 -11.59
N LEU A 138 6.86 25.03 -11.54
CA LEU A 138 6.33 26.41 -11.66
C LEU A 138 5.73 26.73 -13.05
N GLY A 139 6.15 26.03 -14.11
CA GLY A 139 5.59 26.21 -15.45
C GLY A 139 4.16 25.67 -15.58
N ASP A 140 3.87 24.55 -14.92
CA ASP A 140 2.57 23.86 -14.99
C ASP A 140 1.59 24.33 -13.91
N ILE A 141 2.09 24.69 -12.71
CA ILE A 141 1.24 25.19 -11.62
C ILE A 141 0.54 26.50 -12.00
N ASN A 142 1.23 27.42 -12.68
CA ASN A 142 0.63 28.71 -13.06
C ASN A 142 -0.50 28.57 -14.10
N ALA A 143 -0.53 27.49 -14.89
CA ALA A 143 -1.61 27.19 -15.81
C ALA A 143 -2.81 26.50 -15.11
N GLY A 144 -2.54 25.60 -14.14
CA GLY A 144 -3.59 24.93 -13.35
C GLY A 144 -4.25 25.81 -12.27
N ILE A 145 -3.49 26.75 -11.69
CA ILE A 145 -3.98 27.68 -10.65
C ILE A 145 -5.15 28.55 -11.14
N GLN A 146 -5.18 28.90 -12.44
CA GLN A 146 -6.21 29.78 -12.99
C GLN A 146 -7.59 29.11 -13.15
N ASN A 147 -7.69 27.77 -13.06
CA ASN A 147 -8.93 27.00 -13.34
C ASN A 147 -9.57 26.28 -12.14
N LEU A 148 -9.04 26.43 -10.91
CA LEU A 148 -9.62 25.84 -9.70
C LEU A 148 -10.96 26.45 -9.26
N SER A 149 -11.47 27.48 -9.96
CA SER A 149 -12.72 28.18 -9.60
C SER A 149 -13.99 27.32 -9.68
N HIS A 150 -13.93 26.16 -10.35
CA HIS A 150 -15.09 25.27 -10.57
C HIS A 150 -15.12 24.00 -9.71
N ILE A 151 -14.03 23.63 -9.02
CA ILE A 151 -14.00 22.43 -8.17
C ILE A 151 -14.48 22.81 -6.76
N SER A 152 -15.70 22.43 -6.41
CA SER A 152 -16.24 22.70 -5.07
C SER A 152 -15.60 21.81 -4.01
N TRP A 153 -15.43 22.34 -2.79
CA TRP A 153 -14.97 21.58 -1.63
C TRP A 153 -15.88 20.38 -1.33
N GLU A 154 -17.19 20.55 -1.53
CA GLU A 154 -18.19 19.50 -1.36
C GLU A 154 -17.94 18.33 -2.33
N ARG A 155 -17.69 18.64 -3.62
CA ARG A 155 -17.33 17.62 -4.62
C ARG A 155 -16.05 16.90 -4.21
N LEU A 156 -15.00 17.63 -3.86
CA LEU A 156 -13.72 17.04 -3.47
C LEU A 156 -13.88 16.13 -2.25
N HIS A 157 -14.61 16.55 -1.21
CA HIS A 157 -14.90 15.72 -0.05
C HIS A 157 -15.60 14.42 -0.43
N ASN A 158 -16.68 14.51 -1.22
CA ASN A 158 -17.44 13.35 -1.66
C ASN A 158 -16.57 12.39 -2.48
N ASP A 159 -15.74 12.93 -3.38
CA ASP A 159 -14.80 12.13 -4.16
C ASP A 159 -13.79 11.40 -3.26
N LEU A 160 -13.24 12.06 -2.24
CA LEU A 160 -12.29 11.44 -1.31
C LEU A 160 -12.93 10.31 -0.51
N TYR A 161 -14.15 10.51 0.03
CA TYR A 161 -14.89 9.45 0.71
C TYR A 161 -15.17 8.28 -0.24
N ASN A 162 -15.66 8.55 -1.45
CA ASN A 162 -15.89 7.53 -2.47
C ASN A 162 -14.60 6.76 -2.82
N CYS A 163 -13.47 7.46 -2.91
CA CYS A 163 -12.18 6.82 -3.16
C CYS A 163 -11.77 5.88 -2.02
N MET A 164 -11.96 6.30 -0.76
CA MET A 164 -11.63 5.49 0.41
C MET A 164 -12.49 4.23 0.50
N ASP A 165 -13.79 4.36 0.24
CA ASP A 165 -14.76 3.27 0.32
C ASP A 165 -14.59 2.25 -0.82
N ASN A 166 -14.08 2.69 -1.98
CA ASN A 166 -13.94 1.84 -3.17
C ASN A 166 -12.50 1.42 -3.47
N ASP A 167 -11.52 1.84 -2.68
CA ASP A 167 -10.13 1.40 -2.83
C ASP A 167 -9.84 0.16 -1.95
N ASN A 168 -9.71 -0.96 -2.62
CA ASN A 168 -9.49 -2.29 -2.05
C ASN A 168 -8.02 -2.60 -1.71
N ALA A 169 -7.06 -1.72 -2.03
CA ALA A 169 -5.64 -2.04 -1.89
C ALA A 169 -4.82 -0.98 -1.17
N THR A 170 -5.14 0.31 -1.34
CA THR A 170 -4.35 1.43 -0.77
C THR A 170 -5.17 2.43 0.05
N SER A 171 -6.43 2.10 0.34
CA SER A 171 -7.23 2.94 1.23
C SER A 171 -6.66 2.95 2.66
N PRO A 172 -6.89 4.03 3.41
CA PRO A 172 -6.52 4.13 4.83
C PRO A 172 -7.11 3.00 5.69
N TYR A 173 -8.30 2.49 5.32
CA TYR A 173 -8.95 1.37 6.00
C TYR A 173 -8.19 0.06 5.78
N ILE A 174 -7.81 -0.24 4.54
CA ILE A 174 -7.02 -1.43 4.22
C ILE A 174 -5.63 -1.37 4.88
N GLU A 175 -5.00 -0.20 4.88
CA GLU A 175 -3.72 0.00 5.57
C GLU A 175 -3.85 -0.12 7.10
N LEU A 176 -4.98 0.28 7.67
CA LEU A 176 -5.29 0.04 9.09
C LEU A 176 -5.44 -1.44 9.40
N ILE A 177 -6.22 -2.17 8.61
CA ILE A 177 -6.39 -3.62 8.76
C ILE A 177 -5.01 -4.31 8.69
N ARG A 178 -4.23 -4.05 7.64
CA ARG A 178 -2.88 -4.64 7.49
C ARG A 178 -1.98 -4.41 8.70
N ARG A 179 -1.96 -3.18 9.22
CA ARG A 179 -1.16 -2.82 10.39
C ARG A 179 -1.64 -3.53 11.65
N VAL A 180 -2.95 -3.56 11.90
CA VAL A 180 -3.51 -4.26 13.07
C VAL A 180 -3.24 -5.75 12.97
N THR A 181 -3.45 -6.37 11.81
CA THR A 181 -3.12 -7.78 11.58
C THR A 181 -1.63 -8.06 11.81
N GLY A 182 -0.73 -7.18 11.39
CA GLY A 182 0.71 -7.28 11.71
C GLY A 182 0.96 -7.36 13.21
N ILE A 183 0.41 -6.41 13.97
CA ILE A 183 0.52 -6.35 15.43
C ILE A 183 -0.05 -7.61 16.10
N GLU A 184 -1.22 -8.07 15.66
CA GLU A 184 -1.87 -9.27 16.21
C GLU A 184 -1.03 -10.53 16.01
N TYR A 185 -0.47 -10.72 14.81
CA TYR A 185 0.35 -11.89 14.50
C TYR A 185 1.73 -11.83 15.19
N GLU A 186 2.31 -10.64 15.38
CA GLU A 186 3.49 -10.46 16.23
C GLU A 186 3.20 -10.81 17.68
N ALA A 187 2.08 -10.33 18.24
CA ALA A 187 1.66 -10.68 19.59
C ALA A 187 1.42 -12.19 19.75
N HIS A 188 0.80 -12.83 18.73
CA HIS A 188 0.60 -14.27 18.71
C HIS A 188 1.94 -15.03 18.67
N LEU A 189 2.91 -14.59 17.85
CA LEU A 189 4.26 -15.15 17.82
C LEU A 189 4.92 -15.09 19.21
N TYR A 190 4.84 -13.94 19.88
CA TYR A 190 5.38 -13.78 21.23
C TYR A 190 4.72 -14.71 22.24
N TYR A 191 3.40 -14.87 22.16
CA TYR A 191 2.66 -15.82 23.00
C TYR A 191 3.17 -17.26 22.79
N GLN A 192 3.27 -17.71 21.54
CA GLN A 192 3.72 -19.07 21.22
C GLN A 192 5.15 -19.36 21.70
N LEU A 193 6.08 -18.40 21.55
CA LEU A 193 7.45 -18.56 22.05
C LEU A 193 7.50 -18.68 23.58
N ARG A 194 6.68 -17.90 24.30
CA ARG A 194 6.56 -17.97 25.76
C ARG A 194 5.99 -19.31 26.22
N GLU A 195 4.93 -19.80 25.59
CA GLU A 195 4.33 -21.09 25.90
C GLU A 195 5.30 -22.26 25.68
N LEU A 196 6.18 -22.15 24.67
CA LEU A 196 7.24 -23.12 24.40
C LEU A 196 8.47 -22.95 25.31
N GLY A 197 8.49 -21.94 26.18
CA GLY A 197 9.63 -21.64 27.05
C GLY A 197 10.88 -21.19 26.29
N ILE A 198 10.73 -20.65 25.07
CA ILE A 198 11.84 -20.20 24.24
C ILE A 198 12.16 -18.75 24.63
N PRO A 199 13.37 -18.44 25.12
CA PRO A 199 13.75 -17.08 25.50
C PRO A 199 14.07 -16.21 24.28
N PHE A 200 13.59 -14.96 24.27
CA PHE A 200 13.77 -14.03 23.17
C PHE A 200 13.70 -12.56 23.60
N GLN A 201 14.26 -11.69 22.75
CA GLN A 201 14.12 -10.23 22.81
C GLN A 201 13.15 -9.78 21.71
N THR A 202 12.23 -8.87 22.06
CA THR A 202 11.31 -8.24 21.10
C THR A 202 12.00 -7.16 20.29
N GLU A 203 11.37 -6.73 19.19
CA GLU A 203 11.85 -5.59 18.41
C GLU A 203 12.03 -4.33 19.28
N ASN A 204 11.10 -4.08 20.21
CA ASN A 204 11.15 -2.91 21.09
C ASN A 204 12.31 -2.99 22.09
N ASP A 205 12.62 -4.18 22.61
CA ASP A 205 13.78 -4.38 23.49
C ASP A 205 15.08 -4.05 22.75
N LEU A 206 15.18 -4.49 21.49
CA LEU A 206 16.34 -4.23 20.64
C LEU A 206 16.47 -2.74 20.30
N ARG A 207 15.36 -2.07 19.99
CA ARG A 207 15.34 -0.61 19.77
C ARG A 207 15.78 0.15 21.03
N ALA A 208 15.26 -0.23 22.20
CA ALA A 208 15.63 0.38 23.48
C ALA A 208 17.11 0.19 23.82
N ALA A 209 17.68 -0.96 23.44
CA ALA A 209 19.11 -1.25 23.57
C ALA A 209 19.98 -0.58 22.49
N GLY A 210 19.41 0.19 21.57
CA GLY A 210 20.14 0.95 20.55
C GLY A 210 20.63 0.13 19.37
N PHE A 211 20.09 -1.07 19.14
CA PHE A 211 20.44 -1.85 17.96
C PHE A 211 19.89 -1.18 16.69
N SER A 212 20.74 -1.06 15.67
CA SER A 212 20.36 -0.54 14.36
C SER A 212 19.54 -1.53 13.52
N LYS A 213 19.53 -2.81 13.92
CA LYS A 213 18.77 -3.88 13.28
C LYS A 213 17.92 -4.58 14.34
N THR A 214 16.63 -4.64 14.07
CA THR A 214 15.64 -5.10 15.04
C THR A 214 14.70 -6.06 14.32
N PRO A 215 15.03 -7.37 14.23
CA PRO A 215 14.02 -8.35 13.84
C PRO A 215 12.87 -8.34 14.85
N ASP A 216 11.70 -8.79 14.44
CA ASP A 216 10.53 -8.86 15.32
C ASP A 216 10.79 -9.69 16.58
N VAL A 217 11.61 -10.74 16.43
CA VAL A 217 12.14 -11.60 17.50
C VAL A 217 13.62 -11.87 17.26
N LYS A 218 14.46 -11.64 18.27
CA LYS A 218 15.80 -12.21 18.37
C LYS A 218 15.80 -13.29 19.45
N LEU A 219 16.16 -14.52 19.08
CA LEU A 219 16.23 -15.62 20.04
C LEU A 219 17.48 -15.45 20.90
N GLU A 220 17.36 -15.63 22.21
CA GLU A 220 18.54 -15.60 23.10
C GLU A 220 19.40 -16.85 22.90
N VAL A 221 18.75 -17.98 22.59
CA VAL A 221 19.39 -19.24 22.26
C VAL A 221 18.88 -19.72 20.90
N PRO A 222 19.75 -20.03 19.94
CA PRO A 222 19.34 -20.54 18.64
C PRO A 222 18.57 -21.86 18.75
N ILE A 223 17.53 -22.01 17.92
CA ILE A 223 16.70 -23.23 17.88
C ILE A 223 16.86 -23.96 16.55
N ALA A 224 16.65 -25.28 16.57
CA ALA A 224 16.62 -26.09 15.36
C ALA A 224 15.19 -26.23 14.82
N VAL A 225 14.95 -25.74 13.60
CA VAL A 225 13.67 -25.88 12.90
C VAL A 225 13.89 -26.63 11.61
N LYS A 226 13.32 -27.84 11.49
CA LYS A 226 13.45 -28.70 10.30
C LYS A 226 14.92 -28.87 9.84
N GLY A 227 15.83 -29.05 10.78
CA GLY A 227 17.26 -29.23 10.52
C GLY A 227 18.04 -27.95 10.21
N ARG A 228 17.44 -26.76 10.37
CA ARG A 228 18.10 -25.46 10.20
C ARG A 228 18.21 -24.74 11.53
N VAL A 229 19.35 -24.11 11.79
CA VAL A 229 19.56 -23.24 12.96
C VAL A 229 18.90 -21.89 12.69
N VAL A 230 18.04 -21.44 13.61
CA VAL A 230 17.32 -20.17 13.54
C VAL A 230 17.78 -19.30 14.72
N ASN A 231 18.17 -18.06 14.42
CA ASN A 231 18.65 -17.08 15.41
C ASN A 231 17.65 -15.94 15.66
N TRP A 232 16.78 -15.67 14.70
CA TRP A 232 15.80 -14.59 14.74
C TRP A 232 14.59 -14.95 13.86
N ILE A 233 13.47 -14.30 14.13
CA ILE A 233 12.21 -14.46 13.39
C ILE A 233 11.73 -13.05 13.01
N ASP A 234 11.40 -12.87 11.74
CA ASP A 234 10.75 -11.67 11.21
C ASP A 234 9.34 -12.11 10.79
N SER A 235 8.34 -11.69 11.56
CA SER A 235 6.94 -11.97 11.31
C SER A 235 6.46 -11.14 10.12
N LYS A 236 5.72 -11.80 9.23
CA LYS A 236 5.04 -11.14 8.11
C LYS A 236 3.62 -11.67 8.02
N ALA A 237 2.67 -10.84 8.43
CA ALA A 237 1.23 -11.13 8.36
C ALA A 237 0.68 -10.89 6.94
N SER A 238 1.30 -11.53 5.96
CA SER A 238 0.92 -11.45 4.54
C SER A 238 1.00 -12.83 3.92
N PHE A 239 0.33 -13.03 2.78
CA PHE A 239 0.39 -14.32 2.11
C PHE A 239 1.82 -14.59 1.61
N GLY A 240 2.41 -15.68 2.09
CA GLY A 240 3.77 -16.08 1.77
C GLY A 240 3.87 -16.61 0.34
N ASP A 241 4.30 -15.77 -0.59
CA ASP A 241 4.64 -16.18 -1.96
C ASP A 241 6.15 -16.04 -2.22
N GLU A 242 6.61 -16.68 -3.30
CA GLU A 242 8.03 -16.68 -3.65
C GLU A 242 8.54 -15.29 -4.05
N PHE A 243 7.69 -14.46 -4.66
CA PHE A 243 8.05 -13.11 -5.10
C PHE A 243 8.37 -12.20 -3.90
N ASN A 244 7.46 -12.13 -2.93
CA ASN A 244 7.63 -11.37 -1.69
C ASN A 244 8.79 -11.93 -0.89
N HIS A 245 8.92 -13.25 -0.79
CA HIS A 245 10.03 -13.87 -0.08
C HIS A 245 11.39 -13.52 -0.71
N LYS A 246 11.52 -13.54 -2.05
CA LYS A 246 12.77 -13.13 -2.74
C LYS A 246 13.07 -11.65 -2.54
N ASN A 247 12.09 -10.77 -2.77
CA ASN A 247 12.29 -9.33 -2.62
C ASN A 247 12.67 -8.92 -1.18
N GLN A 248 12.01 -9.52 -0.18
CA GLN A 248 12.34 -9.30 1.23
C GLN A 248 13.69 -9.92 1.60
N ALA A 249 13.99 -11.12 1.07
CA ALA A 249 15.27 -11.77 1.31
C ALA A 249 16.46 -10.97 0.79
N GLU A 250 16.35 -10.40 -0.40
CA GLU A 250 17.40 -9.59 -1.02
C GLU A 250 17.63 -8.28 -0.28
N LEU A 251 16.57 -7.57 0.12
CA LEU A 251 16.68 -6.25 0.74
C LEU A 251 16.94 -6.30 2.25
N GLN A 252 16.30 -7.23 2.96
CA GLN A 252 16.26 -7.29 4.42
C GLN A 252 17.14 -8.43 4.96
N PHE A 253 17.00 -9.66 4.44
CA PHE A 253 17.70 -10.83 5.00
C PHE A 253 19.20 -10.89 4.67
N GLN A 254 19.63 -10.45 3.49
CA GLN A 254 21.05 -10.36 3.16
C GLN A 254 21.83 -9.49 4.15
N ARG A 255 21.19 -8.44 4.68
CA ARG A 255 21.80 -7.54 5.68
C ARG A 255 22.01 -8.21 7.04
N TYR A 256 21.27 -9.28 7.36
CA TYR A 256 21.49 -10.08 8.56
C TYR A 256 22.56 -11.17 8.38
N ARG A 257 22.96 -11.49 7.13
CA ARG A 257 24.04 -12.45 6.86
C ARG A 257 25.44 -11.87 7.03
N SER A 258 25.58 -10.56 6.83
CA SER A 258 26.86 -9.84 6.89
C SER A 258 27.14 -9.17 8.23
N ALA A 259 26.12 -9.04 9.09
CA ALA A 259 26.32 -8.72 10.49
C ALA A 259 26.14 -10.00 11.29
N CYS A 260 27.25 -10.66 11.63
CA CYS A 260 27.26 -11.41 12.87
C CYS A 260 26.86 -10.42 13.97
N LEU A 261 25.65 -10.61 14.51
CA LEU A 261 25.44 -10.39 15.94
C LEU A 261 26.23 -11.47 16.69
#